data_AF-A0A257LDY4-F1
#
_entry.id   AF-A0A257LDY4-F1
#
_cell.length_a   1.000
_cell.length_b   1.000
_cell.length_c   1.000
_cell.angle_alpha   90.00
_cell.angle_beta   90.00
_cell.angle_gamma   90.00
#
_symmetry.space_group_name_H-M   'P 1'
#
loop_
_entity.id
_entity.type
_entity.pdbx_description
1 polymer ?
#
loop_
_entity_poly.entity_id
_entity_poly.type
_entity_poly.pdbx_seq_one_letter_code
_entity_poly.pdbx_strand_id
1 'polypeptide(L)'
;TAHWLAQLGWQVGWLTDVGGAPGEQGALATEAGAWRPPARPFPAVATLSPAELADLLAHDATLPAGAPRTVVLNFATSAHHVKAHIPGARWLLRAQLAQVLRQLPPASRLVATCGSSALARFAAADLARLTDTPVVVLAGGNEAWVAEGRPVQAGEHGLLSPRIDRYRRPYEGTDAPREAMQAYLDWEFGLVAQLGRDGTHGFRVLGPA
;
A
#
# COMPACT_ATOMS: atom_id res chain seq x y z
N THR A 1 -20.90 -8.68 17.12
CA THR A 1 -20.07 -7.47 16.94
C THR A 1 -20.45 -6.34 17.90
N ALA A 2 -21.71 -5.87 17.92
CA ALA A 2 -22.13 -4.76 18.79
C ALA A 2 -21.86 -4.98 20.30
N HIS A 3 -22.11 -6.19 20.83
CA HIS A 3 -21.81 -6.53 22.23
C HIS A 3 -20.34 -6.34 22.62
N TRP A 4 -19.39 -6.69 21.74
CA TRP A 4 -17.96 -6.48 21.99
C TRP A 4 -17.57 -5.00 21.87
N LEU A 5 -18.11 -4.28 20.88
CA LEU A 5 -17.87 -2.84 20.73
C LEU A 5 -18.36 -2.03 21.92
N ALA A 6 -19.53 -2.37 22.47
CA ALA A 6 -20.05 -1.76 23.69
C ALA A 6 -19.12 -1.96 24.89
N GLN A 7 -18.58 -3.17 25.05
CA GLN A 7 -17.60 -3.48 26.10
C GLN A 7 -16.27 -2.73 25.91
N LEU A 8 -15.94 -2.37 24.68
CA LEU A 8 -14.79 -1.52 24.33
C LEU A 8 -15.09 0.00 24.44
N GLY A 9 -16.22 0.38 25.02
CA GLY A 9 -16.58 1.79 25.28
C GLY A 9 -17.18 2.54 24.10
N TRP A 10 -17.51 1.87 23.00
CA TRP A 10 -18.14 2.50 21.84
C TRP A 10 -19.64 2.70 22.05
N GLN A 11 -20.18 3.81 21.53
CA GLN A 11 -21.62 3.94 21.33
C GLN A 11 -22.04 2.99 20.21
N VAL A 12 -22.98 2.10 20.52
CA VAL A 12 -23.47 1.09 19.59
C VAL A 12 -24.94 1.32 19.27
N GLY A 13 -25.29 1.17 18.00
CA GLY A 13 -26.67 1.12 17.53
C GLY A 13 -26.96 -0.21 16.83
N TRP A 14 -28.25 -0.50 16.64
CA TRP A 14 -28.74 -1.64 15.88
C TRP A 14 -29.39 -1.16 14.59
N LEU A 15 -29.14 -1.90 13.51
CA LEU A 15 -29.89 -1.72 12.26
C LEU A 15 -31.25 -2.39 12.46
N THR A 16 -32.32 -1.61 12.52
CA THR A 16 -33.69 -2.10 12.72
C THR A 16 -34.40 -2.46 11.42
N ASP A 17 -33.85 -2.01 10.28
CA ASP A 17 -34.55 -2.00 9.00
C ASP A 17 -34.14 -3.19 8.11
N VAL A 18 -33.61 -4.26 8.72
CA VAL A 18 -33.19 -5.50 8.04
C VAL A 18 -34.33 -6.52 7.84
N GLY A 19 -35.55 -6.18 8.27
CA GLY A 19 -36.73 -7.05 8.20
C GLY A 19 -37.80 -6.55 7.23
N GLY A 20 -37.61 -6.78 5.93
CA GLY A 20 -38.72 -6.85 4.98
C GLY A 20 -39.26 -8.29 4.90
N ALA A 21 -40.56 -8.46 4.65
CA ALA A 21 -41.15 -9.78 4.39
C ALA A 21 -40.45 -10.47 3.19
N PRO A 22 -40.43 -11.82 3.10
CA PRO A 22 -39.83 -12.51 1.96
C PRO A 22 -40.55 -12.08 0.66
N GLY A 23 -39.87 -11.28 -0.17
CA GLY A 23 -40.41 -10.69 -1.40
C GLY A 23 -40.42 -9.16 -1.42
N GLU A 24 -40.26 -8.51 -0.27
CA GLU A 24 -39.96 -7.08 -0.17
C GLU A 24 -38.46 -6.90 0.09
N GLN A 25 -37.62 -7.28 -0.88
CA GLN A 25 -36.27 -6.72 -0.98
C GLN A 25 -36.40 -5.24 -1.41
N GLY A 26 -37.01 -4.41 -0.54
CA GLY A 26 -36.84 -2.97 -0.60
C GLY A 26 -35.34 -2.73 -0.55
N ALA A 27 -34.79 -2.18 -1.63
CA ALA A 27 -33.37 -2.03 -1.90
C ALA A 27 -32.61 -1.65 -0.62
N LEU A 28 -32.03 -2.65 0.04
CA LEU A 28 -31.03 -2.42 1.05
C LEU A 28 -29.97 -1.54 0.38
N ALA A 29 -29.43 -0.56 1.08
CA ALA A 29 -28.27 0.21 0.66
C ALA A 29 -27.00 -0.68 0.68
N THR A 30 -27.08 -1.84 0.02
CA THR A 30 -25.98 -2.73 -0.27
C THR A 30 -25.24 -2.12 -1.45
N GLU A 31 -24.19 -1.38 -1.15
CA GLU A 31 -23.20 -1.00 -2.15
C GLU A 31 -22.49 -2.26 -2.65
N ALA A 32 -22.59 -2.52 -3.96
CA ALA A 32 -21.89 -3.62 -4.61
C ALA A 32 -20.66 -3.08 -5.35
N GLY A 33 -19.53 -3.77 -5.22
CA GLY A 33 -18.27 -3.41 -5.86
C GLY A 33 -17.17 -3.05 -4.87
N ALA A 34 -16.01 -2.69 -5.39
CA ALA A 34 -14.87 -2.32 -4.55
C ALA A 34 -15.18 -1.07 -3.73
N TRP A 35 -14.85 -1.09 -2.44
CA TRP A 35 -15.00 0.06 -1.56
C TRP A 35 -14.33 1.30 -2.16
N ARG A 36 -15.08 2.39 -2.26
CA ARG A 36 -14.59 3.70 -2.72
C ARG A 36 -14.49 4.63 -1.52
N PRO A 37 -13.29 4.88 -0.97
CA PRO A 37 -13.15 5.91 0.05
C PRO A 37 -13.68 7.24 -0.50
N PRO A 38 -14.23 8.13 0.33
CA PRO A 38 -14.31 9.55 0.00
C PRO A 38 -12.88 10.07 -0.17
N ALA A 39 -12.33 9.88 -1.36
CA ALA A 39 -10.97 10.25 -1.69
C ALA A 39 -10.98 11.70 -2.14
N ARG A 40 -9.98 12.48 -1.69
CA ARG A 40 -9.64 13.71 -2.41
C ARG A 40 -9.43 13.34 -3.88
N PRO A 41 -9.85 14.20 -4.83
CA PRO A 41 -9.54 13.98 -6.24
C PRO A 41 -8.05 13.69 -6.40
N PHE A 42 -7.72 12.69 -7.21
CA PHE A 42 -6.31 12.41 -7.49
C PHE A 42 -5.66 13.63 -8.15
N PRO A 43 -4.39 13.94 -7.82
CA PRO A 43 -3.66 14.98 -8.52
C PRO A 43 -3.64 14.71 -10.03
N ALA A 44 -3.82 15.77 -10.83
CA ALA A 44 -3.61 15.70 -12.26
C ALA A 44 -2.12 15.50 -12.52
N VAL A 45 -1.78 14.43 -13.23
CA VAL A 45 -0.41 14.02 -13.54
C VAL A 45 -0.36 13.50 -14.96
N ALA A 46 0.77 13.71 -15.64
CA ALA A 46 1.04 13.08 -16.91
C ALA A 46 1.14 11.56 -16.72
N THR A 47 0.63 10.81 -17.68
CA THR A 47 0.61 9.34 -17.65
C THR A 47 1.22 8.77 -18.91
N LEU A 48 1.70 7.53 -18.83
CA LEU A 48 1.99 6.69 -19.98
C LEU A 48 1.42 5.29 -19.78
N SER A 49 1.14 4.61 -20.88
CA SER A 49 0.68 3.23 -20.94
C SER A 49 1.81 2.23 -20.63
N PRO A 50 1.49 0.99 -20.25
CA PRO A 50 2.51 -0.05 -20.11
C PRO A 50 3.28 -0.34 -21.41
N ALA A 51 2.66 -0.17 -22.58
CA ALA A 51 3.33 -0.26 -23.88
C ALA A 51 4.41 0.80 -24.07
N GLU A 52 4.06 2.06 -23.86
CA GLU A 52 5.02 3.17 -23.94
C GLU A 52 6.17 3.00 -22.94
N LEU A 53 5.89 2.48 -21.73
CA LEU A 53 6.95 2.20 -20.75
C LEU A 53 7.91 1.13 -21.25
N ALA A 54 7.39 0.05 -21.83
CA ALA A 54 8.21 -1.04 -22.33
C ALA A 54 9.11 -0.58 -23.49
N ASP A 55 8.58 0.23 -24.40
CA ASP A 55 9.37 0.79 -25.51
C ASP A 55 10.49 1.71 -24.99
N LEU A 56 10.20 2.55 -23.99
CA LEU A 56 11.20 3.38 -23.33
C LEU A 56 12.30 2.56 -22.66
N LEU A 57 11.93 1.51 -21.92
CA LEU A 57 12.91 0.63 -21.24
C LEU A 57 13.76 -0.16 -22.26
N ALA A 58 13.18 -0.59 -23.37
CA ALA A 58 13.90 -1.26 -24.45
C ALA A 58 14.89 -0.30 -25.14
N HIS A 59 14.48 0.94 -25.39
CA HIS A 59 15.37 1.97 -25.91
C HIS A 59 16.52 2.28 -24.95
N ASP A 60 16.22 2.48 -23.67
CA ASP A 60 17.22 2.80 -22.64
C ASP A 60 18.28 1.71 -22.45
N ALA A 61 17.95 0.45 -22.75
CA ALA A 61 18.88 -0.67 -22.76
C ALA A 61 19.93 -0.57 -23.87
N THR A 62 19.67 0.18 -24.94
CA THR A 62 20.61 0.40 -26.05
C THR A 62 21.56 1.58 -25.83
N LEU A 63 21.25 2.45 -24.86
CA LEU A 63 22.04 3.64 -24.59
C LEU A 63 23.41 3.28 -23.96
N PRO A 64 24.45 4.09 -24.20
CA PRO A 64 25.77 3.87 -23.61
C PRO A 64 25.74 3.99 -22.08
N ALA A 65 26.70 3.36 -21.40
CA ALA A 65 26.82 3.47 -19.95
C ALA A 65 26.90 4.94 -19.51
N GLY A 66 26.23 5.29 -18.41
CA GLY A 66 26.19 6.66 -17.89
C GLY A 66 25.19 7.62 -18.55
N ALA A 67 24.58 7.25 -19.69
CA ALA A 67 23.49 8.06 -20.26
C ALA A 67 22.29 8.14 -19.29
N PRO A 68 21.61 9.31 -19.17
CA PRO A 68 20.37 9.42 -18.40
C PRO A 68 19.29 8.49 -18.95
N ARG A 69 18.61 7.75 -18.07
CA ARG A 69 17.59 6.75 -18.42
C ARG A 69 16.28 6.97 -17.69
N THR A 70 15.25 6.26 -18.10
CA THR A 70 14.00 6.13 -17.37
C THR A 70 14.25 5.39 -16.05
N VAL A 71 13.84 5.99 -14.93
CA VAL A 71 13.88 5.36 -13.62
C VAL A 71 12.45 5.07 -13.17
N VAL A 72 12.12 3.79 -13.02
CA VAL A 72 10.82 3.35 -12.51
C VAL A 72 10.86 3.28 -10.98
N LEU A 73 10.01 4.07 -10.32
CA LEU A 73 9.87 4.13 -8.87
C LEU A 73 8.57 3.43 -8.44
N ASN A 74 8.71 2.34 -7.69
CA ASN A 74 7.59 1.49 -7.28
C ASN A 74 7.19 1.76 -5.83
N PHE A 75 5.98 2.30 -5.66
CA PHE A 75 5.36 2.64 -4.37
C PHE A 75 4.36 1.58 -3.89
N ALA A 76 4.34 0.38 -4.48
CA ALA A 76 3.61 -0.75 -3.89
C ALA A 76 4.22 -1.15 -2.53
N THR A 77 3.57 -2.05 -1.79
CA THR A 77 4.17 -2.62 -0.58
C THR A 77 5.48 -3.36 -0.93
N SER A 78 6.43 -3.40 0.00
CA SER A 78 7.69 -4.12 -0.23
C SER A 78 7.44 -5.60 -0.54
N ALA A 79 6.44 -6.19 0.13
CA ALA A 79 6.02 -7.57 -0.13
C ALA A 79 5.52 -7.78 -1.57
N HIS A 80 4.73 -6.86 -2.13
CA HIS A 80 4.29 -6.95 -3.53
C HIS A 80 5.45 -6.75 -4.49
N HIS A 81 6.35 -5.81 -4.21
CA HIS A 81 7.55 -5.61 -5.02
C HIS A 81 8.40 -6.89 -5.07
N VAL A 82 8.73 -7.47 -3.91
CA VAL A 82 9.53 -8.71 -3.83
C VAL A 82 8.85 -9.88 -4.52
N LYS A 83 7.52 -9.96 -4.46
CA LYS A 83 6.76 -11.00 -5.17
C LYS A 83 6.86 -10.85 -6.69
N ALA A 84 6.61 -9.65 -7.21
CA ALA A 84 6.69 -9.33 -8.64
C ALA A 84 6.71 -7.80 -8.86
N HIS A 85 7.66 -7.33 -9.65
CA HIS A 85 7.79 -5.92 -10.07
C HIS A 85 8.22 -5.80 -11.54
N ILE A 86 8.03 -4.62 -12.11
CA ILE A 86 8.55 -4.27 -13.44
C ILE A 86 10.08 -4.40 -13.41
N PRO A 87 10.72 -5.08 -14.38
CA PRO A 87 12.18 -5.24 -14.40
C PRO A 87 12.92 -3.91 -14.27
N GLY A 88 13.90 -3.86 -13.36
CA GLY A 88 14.68 -2.65 -13.09
C GLY A 88 13.96 -1.58 -12.25
N ALA A 89 12.71 -1.79 -11.85
CA ALA A 89 12.02 -0.88 -10.94
C ALA A 89 12.69 -0.83 -9.57
N ARG A 90 12.64 0.35 -8.96
CA ARG A 90 13.24 0.63 -7.66
C ARG A 90 12.16 0.85 -6.62
N TRP A 91 12.16 0.06 -5.56
CA TRP A 91 11.21 0.20 -4.46
C TRP A 91 11.68 1.23 -3.44
N LEU A 92 10.75 2.03 -2.93
CA LEU A 92 11.04 3.05 -1.92
C LEU A 92 9.81 3.41 -1.08
N LEU A 93 10.06 3.97 0.09
CA LEU A 93 9.03 4.59 0.93
C LEU A 93 8.76 6.02 0.46
N ARG A 94 7.49 6.35 0.19
CA ARG A 94 7.08 7.74 -0.11
C ARG A 94 7.51 8.73 0.97
N ALA A 95 7.52 8.32 2.24
CA ALA A 95 7.97 9.15 3.36
C ALA A 95 9.47 9.50 3.32
N GLN A 96 10.29 8.76 2.55
CA GLN A 96 11.74 8.98 2.43
C GLN A 96 12.13 9.57 1.08
N LEU A 97 11.17 10.04 0.29
CA LEU A 97 11.35 10.47 -1.10
C LEU A 97 12.50 11.47 -1.28
N ALA A 98 12.53 12.52 -0.46
CA ALA A 98 13.57 13.55 -0.55
C ALA A 98 14.99 13.01 -0.30
N GLN A 99 15.13 12.01 0.57
CA GLN A 99 16.41 11.35 0.82
C GLN A 99 16.82 10.46 -0.35
N VAL A 100 15.88 9.66 -0.85
CA VAL A 100 16.13 8.67 -1.91
C VAL A 100 16.43 9.35 -3.26
N LEU A 101 15.79 10.50 -3.56
CA LEU A 101 16.03 11.25 -4.78
C LEU A 101 17.51 11.63 -4.99
N ARG A 102 18.23 11.94 -3.90
CA ARG A 102 19.66 12.28 -3.95
C ARG A 102 20.56 11.11 -4.32
N GLN A 103 20.05 9.88 -4.25
CA GLN A 103 20.78 8.64 -4.51
C GLN A 103 20.44 8.06 -5.88
N LEU A 104 19.48 8.65 -6.61
CA LEU A 104 19.09 8.15 -7.92
C LEU A 104 20.22 8.37 -8.94
N PRO A 105 20.40 7.42 -9.87
CA PRO A 105 21.27 7.66 -11.02
C PRO A 105 20.71 8.81 -11.87
N PRO A 106 21.54 9.41 -12.76
CA PRO A 106 21.05 10.36 -13.76
C PRO A 106 19.83 9.79 -14.49
N ALA A 107 18.72 10.52 -14.42
CA ALA A 107 17.45 10.10 -14.97
C ALA A 107 16.99 11.11 -16.02
N SER A 108 16.61 10.60 -17.20
CA SER A 108 15.91 11.41 -18.21
C SER A 108 14.43 11.59 -17.85
N ARG A 109 13.88 10.68 -17.04
CA ARG A 109 12.48 10.64 -16.62
C ARG A 109 12.30 9.77 -15.37
N LEU A 110 11.38 10.17 -14.49
CA LEU A 110 10.90 9.34 -13.39
C LEU A 110 9.49 8.81 -13.72
N VAL A 111 9.32 7.49 -13.63
CA VAL A 111 8.02 6.83 -13.81
C VAL A 111 7.57 6.29 -12.46
N ALA A 112 6.53 6.89 -11.88
CA ALA A 112 5.94 6.40 -10.64
C ALA A 112 4.91 5.31 -10.92
N THR A 113 4.98 4.21 -10.18
CA THR A 113 4.00 3.11 -10.23
C THR A 113 3.65 2.61 -8.82
N CYS A 114 2.52 1.91 -8.70
CA CYS A 114 2.11 1.10 -7.56
C CYS A 114 1.14 0.02 -8.09
N GLY A 115 0.36 -0.68 -7.24
CA GLY A 115 -0.62 -1.68 -7.70
C GLY A 115 -1.54 -1.15 -8.83
N SER A 116 -2.37 -0.17 -8.51
CA SER A 116 -3.41 0.38 -9.40
C SER A 116 -3.18 1.81 -9.88
N SER A 117 -1.96 2.34 -9.75
CA SER A 117 -1.58 3.78 -9.93
C SER A 117 -2.10 4.78 -8.88
N ALA A 118 -3.01 4.40 -7.99
CA ALA A 118 -3.64 5.33 -7.04
C ALA A 118 -2.64 6.08 -6.13
N LEU A 119 -1.76 5.35 -5.42
CA LEU A 119 -0.72 5.97 -4.57
C LEU A 119 0.36 6.68 -5.41
N ALA A 120 0.68 6.12 -6.58
CA ALA A 120 1.68 6.66 -7.49
C ALA A 120 1.33 8.07 -7.99
N ARG A 121 0.04 8.39 -8.19
CA ARG A 121 -0.41 9.75 -8.54
C ARG A 121 -0.06 10.79 -7.48
N PHE A 122 -0.25 10.45 -6.21
CA PHE A 122 0.16 11.34 -5.12
C PHE A 122 1.68 11.43 -5.00
N ALA A 123 2.39 10.31 -5.15
CA ALA A 123 3.85 10.29 -5.13
C ALA A 123 4.45 11.10 -6.29
N ALA A 124 3.85 11.04 -7.48
CA ALA A 124 4.28 11.83 -8.65
C ALA A 124 4.11 13.34 -8.42
N ALA A 125 3.03 13.76 -7.77
CA ALA A 125 2.84 15.16 -7.39
C ALA A 125 3.89 15.64 -6.36
N ASP A 126 4.35 14.77 -5.46
CA ASP A 126 5.43 15.10 -4.53
C ASP A 126 6.79 15.12 -5.24
N LEU A 127 7.06 14.14 -6.11
CA LEU A 127 8.26 14.07 -6.94
C LEU A 127 8.44 15.35 -7.76
N ALA A 128 7.38 15.80 -8.44
CA ALA A 128 7.41 17.00 -9.27
C ALA A 128 7.72 18.30 -8.49
N ARG A 129 7.56 18.31 -7.16
CA ARG A 129 7.96 19.45 -6.31
C ARG A 129 9.41 19.34 -5.84
N LEU A 130 10.03 18.16 -5.95
CA LEU A 130 11.35 17.85 -5.40
C LEU A 130 12.43 17.68 -6.47
N THR A 131 12.08 17.68 -7.75
CA THR A 131 13.01 17.52 -8.86
C THR A 131 12.53 18.24 -10.12
N ASP A 132 13.47 18.68 -10.95
CA ASP A 132 13.21 19.18 -12.30
C ASP A 132 13.10 18.04 -13.34
N THR A 133 13.42 16.80 -12.96
CA THR A 133 13.31 15.64 -13.85
C THR A 133 11.85 15.37 -14.19
N PRO A 134 11.49 15.18 -15.48
CA PRO A 134 10.11 14.88 -15.88
C PRO A 134 9.52 13.68 -15.13
N VAL A 135 8.36 13.89 -14.50
CA VAL A 135 7.65 12.87 -13.71
C VAL A 135 6.36 12.47 -14.41
N VAL A 136 6.14 11.17 -14.54
CA VAL A 136 4.95 10.59 -15.15
C VAL A 136 4.49 9.36 -14.35
N VAL A 137 3.22 9.00 -14.46
CA VAL A 137 2.64 7.83 -13.79
C VAL A 137 2.33 6.73 -14.79
N LEU A 138 2.65 5.48 -14.43
CA LEU A 138 2.21 4.32 -15.19
C LEU A 138 0.68 4.16 -15.07
N ALA A 139 -0.04 4.32 -16.18
CA ALA A 139 -1.48 4.15 -16.24
C ALA A 139 -1.87 2.73 -15.84
N GLY A 140 -2.79 2.61 -14.87
CA GLY A 140 -3.21 1.31 -14.32
C GLY A 140 -2.17 0.59 -13.46
N GLY A 141 -0.96 1.14 -13.30
CA GLY A 141 0.07 0.62 -12.41
C GLY A 141 0.60 -0.75 -12.79
N ASN A 142 1.13 -1.46 -11.79
CA ASN A 142 1.70 -2.80 -11.94
C ASN A 142 0.62 -3.81 -12.37
N GLU A 143 -0.64 -3.61 -11.98
CA GLU A 143 -1.75 -4.47 -12.39
C GLU A 143 -1.96 -4.42 -13.91
N ALA A 144 -1.97 -3.23 -14.52
CA ALA A 144 -2.09 -3.10 -15.98
C ALA A 144 -0.85 -3.65 -16.71
N TRP A 145 0.35 -3.44 -16.17
CA TRP A 145 1.57 -4.03 -16.71
C TRP A 145 1.48 -5.56 -16.79
N VAL A 146 1.03 -6.20 -15.71
CA VAL A 146 0.85 -7.66 -15.66
C VAL A 146 -0.30 -8.13 -16.54
N ALA A 147 -1.41 -7.40 -16.58
CA ALA A 147 -2.57 -7.72 -17.41
C ALA A 147 -2.24 -7.74 -18.92
N GLU A 148 -1.28 -6.93 -19.35
CA GLU A 148 -0.75 -6.93 -20.72
C GLU A 148 0.29 -8.05 -20.98
N GLY A 149 0.53 -8.95 -20.02
CA GLY A 149 1.48 -10.07 -20.18
C GLY A 149 2.95 -9.66 -20.23
N ARG A 150 3.29 -8.47 -19.72
CA ARG A 150 4.67 -7.95 -19.74
C ARG A 150 5.56 -8.64 -18.71
N PRO A 151 6.88 -8.75 -18.96
CA PRO A 151 7.79 -9.45 -18.07
C PRO A 151 7.84 -8.80 -16.68
N VAL A 152 8.03 -9.63 -15.65
CA VAL A 152 8.22 -9.20 -14.26
C VAL A 152 9.49 -9.81 -13.67
N GLN A 153 10.06 -9.13 -12.68
CA GLN A 153 11.17 -9.58 -11.86
C GLN A 153 10.66 -9.85 -10.44
N ALA A 154 11.27 -10.82 -9.75
CA ALA A 154 10.98 -11.14 -8.35
C ALA A 154 12.27 -11.01 -7.52
N GLY A 155 12.13 -10.94 -6.20
CA GLY A 155 13.24 -10.79 -5.25
C GLY A 155 13.47 -9.34 -4.82
N GLU A 156 14.52 -9.14 -4.02
CA GLU A 156 14.85 -7.87 -3.34
C GLU A 156 15.71 -6.93 -4.20
N HIS A 157 15.45 -6.88 -5.51
CA HIS A 157 16.18 -6.00 -6.41
C HIS A 157 15.71 -4.54 -6.26
N GLY A 158 16.63 -3.58 -6.41
CA GLY A 158 16.25 -2.17 -6.49
C GLY A 158 15.64 -1.57 -5.21
N LEU A 159 15.86 -2.15 -4.03
CA LEU A 159 15.40 -1.56 -2.77
C LEU A 159 16.23 -0.31 -2.42
N LEU A 160 15.58 0.86 -2.41
CA LEU A 160 16.19 2.15 -2.03
C LEU A 160 15.85 2.57 -0.59
N SER A 161 14.86 1.91 0.02
CA SER A 161 14.45 2.12 1.41
C SER A 161 14.55 0.82 2.19
N PRO A 162 14.67 0.88 3.53
CA PRO A 162 14.48 -0.31 4.36
C PRO A 162 13.02 -0.77 4.31
N ARG A 163 12.80 -2.08 4.38
CA ARG A 163 11.48 -2.73 4.34
C ARG A 163 10.74 -2.63 5.68
N ILE A 164 10.44 -1.41 6.09
CA ILE A 164 9.73 -1.08 7.34
C ILE A 164 8.28 -0.64 7.10
N ASP A 165 7.73 -0.93 5.92
CA ASP A 165 6.36 -0.60 5.53
C ASP A 165 5.30 -1.49 6.21
N ARG A 166 5.72 -2.61 6.81
CA ARG A 166 4.83 -3.57 7.50
C ARG A 166 5.48 -4.06 8.78
N TYR A 167 4.72 -4.05 9.88
CA TYR A 167 5.06 -4.80 11.08
C TYR A 167 4.92 -6.30 10.82
N ARG A 168 6.00 -7.07 11.01
CA ARG A 168 5.98 -8.53 10.92
C ARG A 168 5.29 -9.09 12.16
N ARG A 169 3.99 -9.33 12.05
CA ARG A 169 3.15 -9.88 13.12
C ARG A 169 3.59 -11.33 13.44
N PRO A 170 4.01 -11.63 14.68
CA PRO A 170 4.50 -12.97 15.04
C PRO A 170 3.46 -14.10 14.89
N TYR A 171 2.17 -13.73 14.90
CA TYR A 171 1.03 -14.64 14.78
C TYR A 171 0.50 -14.80 13.35
N GLU A 172 1.16 -14.21 12.34
CA GLU A 172 0.82 -14.39 10.93
C GLU A 172 1.88 -15.24 10.21
N GLY A 173 1.44 -16.24 9.45
CA GLY A 173 2.35 -17.15 8.74
C GLY A 173 2.93 -18.25 9.64
N THR A 174 3.96 -18.94 9.15
CA THR A 174 4.57 -20.10 9.84
C THR A 174 6.09 -19.97 9.98
N ASP A 175 6.65 -18.83 9.62
CA ASP A 175 8.09 -18.56 9.53
C ASP A 175 8.60 -17.62 10.63
N ALA A 176 7.73 -17.20 11.55
CA ALA A 176 8.14 -16.41 12.72
C ALA A 176 8.95 -17.29 13.69
N PRO A 177 10.07 -16.79 14.24
CA PRO A 177 10.87 -17.54 15.21
C PRO A 177 10.07 -17.74 16.51
N ARG A 178 10.30 -18.86 17.20
CA ARG A 178 9.57 -19.24 18.42
C ARG A 178 9.69 -18.17 19.51
N GLU A 179 10.84 -17.53 19.61
CA GLU A 179 11.14 -16.48 20.58
C GLU A 179 10.27 -15.24 20.33
N ALA A 180 10.00 -14.89 19.06
CA ALA A 180 9.11 -13.78 18.73
C ALA A 180 7.64 -14.11 19.04
N MET A 181 7.23 -15.37 18.83
CA MET A 181 5.90 -15.83 19.25
C MET A 181 5.75 -15.78 20.77
N GLN A 182 6.75 -16.27 21.52
CA GLN A 182 6.72 -16.22 22.98
C GLN A 182 6.70 -14.78 23.49
N ALA A 183 7.55 -13.90 22.95
CA ALA A 183 7.55 -12.48 23.32
C ALA A 183 6.21 -11.78 23.03
N TYR A 184 5.50 -12.19 21.97
CA TYR A 184 4.15 -11.70 21.69
C TYR A 184 3.15 -12.11 22.78
N LEU A 185 3.20 -13.37 23.24
CA LEU A 185 2.34 -13.85 24.34
C LEU A 185 2.66 -13.16 25.66
N ASP A 186 3.95 -12.97 25.96
CA ASP A 186 4.40 -12.27 27.16
C ASP A 186 3.94 -10.80 27.14
N TRP A 187 3.96 -10.18 25.96
CA TRP A 187 3.40 -8.84 25.76
C TRP A 187 1.89 -8.80 26.00
N GLU A 188 1.12 -9.75 25.43
CA GLU A 188 -0.34 -9.84 25.63
C GLU A 188 -0.71 -10.02 27.12
N PHE A 189 0.04 -10.86 27.84
CA PHE A 189 -0.15 -11.07 29.28
C PHE A 189 -0.02 -9.75 30.08
N GLY A 190 0.92 -8.88 29.68
CA GLY A 190 1.14 -7.59 30.31
C GLY A 190 0.13 -6.49 29.96
N LEU A 191 -0.78 -6.71 29.00
CA LEU A 191 -1.68 -5.65 28.50
C LEU A 191 -2.68 -5.16 29.56
N VAL A 192 -3.22 -6.02 30.42
CA VAL A 192 -4.19 -5.61 31.46
C VAL A 192 -3.54 -4.61 32.44
N ALA A 193 -2.30 -4.86 32.84
CA ALA A 193 -1.56 -3.95 33.69
C ALA A 193 -1.23 -2.62 32.99
N GLN A 194 -0.99 -2.64 31.68
CA GLN A 194 -0.81 -1.43 30.87
C GLN A 194 -2.11 -0.62 30.78
N LEU A 195 -3.26 -1.27 30.54
CA LEU A 195 -4.57 -0.62 30.54
C LEU A 195 -4.86 0.06 31.89
N GLY A 196 -4.57 -0.61 33.01
CA GLY A 196 -4.73 -0.02 34.33
C GLY A 196 -3.85 1.22 34.57
N ARG A 197 -2.67 1.30 33.95
CA ARG A 197 -1.80 2.48 34.02
C ARG A 197 -2.26 3.61 33.10
N ASP A 198 -2.76 3.27 31.91
CA ASP A 198 -3.31 4.24 30.97
C ASP A 198 -4.58 4.91 31.53
N GLY A 199 -5.51 4.11 32.05
CA GLY A 199 -6.71 4.60 32.75
C GLY A 199 -7.73 5.33 31.88
N THR A 200 -7.57 5.35 30.55
CA THR A 200 -8.46 6.07 29.63
C THR A 200 -9.31 5.17 28.74
N HIS A 201 -9.11 3.85 28.79
CA HIS A 201 -9.76 2.90 27.89
C HIS A 201 -11.29 2.85 27.98
N GLY A 202 -11.89 3.11 29.15
CA GLY A 202 -13.35 3.06 29.34
C GLY A 202 -13.99 1.66 29.18
N PHE A 203 -13.18 0.62 29.00
CA PHE A 203 -13.64 -0.76 28.83
C PHE A 203 -14.40 -1.28 30.05
N ARG A 204 -15.49 -2.02 29.80
CA ARG A 204 -16.28 -2.71 30.82
C ARG A 204 -16.72 -4.07 30.28
N VAL A 205 -16.37 -5.14 31.00
CA VAL A 205 -16.87 -6.48 30.67
C VAL A 205 -18.32 -6.58 31.13
N LEU A 206 -19.22 -6.86 30.19
CA LEU A 206 -20.64 -7.05 30.47
C LEU A 206 -20.88 -8.53 30.78
N GLY A 207 -21.84 -8.82 31.67
CA GLY A 207 -22.25 -10.20 31.93
C GLY A 207 -22.85 -10.88 30.68
N PRO A 208 -23.00 -12.21 30.70
CA PRO A 208 -23.71 -12.92 29.64
C PRO A 208 -25.13 -12.35 29.49
N ALA A 209 -25.58 -12.25 28.23
CA ALA A 209 -26.94 -11.84 27.87
C ALA A 209 -27.95 -12.97 28.15
#